data_AF-V5YND3-F1
#
_entry.id   AF-V5YND3-F1
#
_cell.length_a   1.000
_cell.length_b   1.000
_cell.length_c   1.000
_cell.angle_alpha   90.00
_cell.angle_beta   90.00
_cell.angle_gamma   90.00
#
_symmetry.space_group_name_H-M   'P 1'
#
loop_
_entity.id
_entity.type
_entity.pdbx_description
1 polymer ?
#
loop_
_entity_poly.entity_id
_entity_poly.type
_entity_poly.pdbx_seq_one_letter_code
_entity_poly.pdbx_strand_id
1 'polypeptide(L)'
;MSLRLEGTIEVDCEGREDIIDGQQFSLEEGDWRHIGEGDYQYEALFVYSDPEEAYKLQVQATLFEGQLTIYPATLTGTGRIVKDELDVVSDGEPERD
;
A
#
# COMPACT_ATOMS: atom_id res chain seq x y z
N MET A 1 -1.50 -15.73 -4.84
CA MET A 1 -2.18 -14.60 -4.17
C MET A 1 -1.35 -13.35 -4.36
N SER A 2 -1.94 -12.28 -4.89
CA SER A 2 -1.32 -10.96 -4.93
C SER A 2 -2.26 -9.92 -4.35
N LEU A 3 -1.75 -9.09 -3.45
CA LEU A 3 -2.46 -7.89 -3.02
C LEU A 3 -2.20 -6.78 -4.03
N ARG A 4 -3.22 -5.98 -4.33
CA ARG A 4 -3.08 -4.74 -5.11
C ARG A 4 -3.82 -3.61 -4.43
N LEU A 5 -3.34 -2.38 -4.63
CA LEU A 5 -4.08 -1.18 -4.23
C LEU A 5 -5.09 -0.80 -5.30
N GLU A 6 -6.26 -0.37 -4.86
CA GLU A 6 -7.30 0.27 -5.65
C GLU A 6 -7.66 1.62 -5.01
N GLY A 7 -8.45 2.43 -5.72
CA GLY A 7 -8.81 3.77 -5.26
C GLY A 7 -7.73 4.80 -5.55
N THR A 8 -7.77 5.93 -4.84
CA THR A 8 -6.93 7.09 -5.12
C THR A 8 -6.45 7.77 -3.84
N ILE A 9 -5.27 8.37 -3.91
CA ILE A 9 -4.74 9.27 -2.88
C ILE A 9 -4.41 10.61 -3.52
N GLU A 10 -4.76 11.68 -2.81
CA GLU A 10 -4.54 13.05 -3.22
C GLU A 10 -3.47 13.70 -2.35
N VAL A 11 -2.49 14.33 -2.99
CA VAL A 11 -1.35 14.99 -2.36
C VAL A 11 -1.28 16.45 -2.79
N ASP A 12 -1.14 17.34 -1.83
CA ASP A 12 -0.80 18.75 -2.05
C ASP A 12 0.71 18.93 -1.88
N CYS A 13 1.41 19.17 -2.99
CA CYS A 13 2.85 19.43 -3.04
C CYS A 13 3.08 20.87 -3.51
N GLU A 14 3.38 21.76 -2.57
CA GLU A 14 3.67 23.19 -2.83
C GLU A 14 2.57 23.92 -3.64
N GLY A 15 1.30 23.55 -3.45
CA GLY A 15 0.16 24.12 -4.17
C GLY A 15 -0.15 23.45 -5.51
N ARG A 16 0.55 22.37 -5.86
CA ARG A 16 0.16 21.43 -6.91
C ARG A 16 -0.61 20.26 -6.27
N GLU A 17 -1.82 20.03 -6.75
CA GLU A 17 -2.63 18.87 -6.37
C GLU A 17 -2.33 17.71 -7.33
N ASP A 18 -1.81 16.61 -6.78
CA ASP A 18 -1.55 15.36 -7.49
C ASP A 18 -2.57 14.31 -7.05
N ILE A 19 -3.21 13.66 -8.02
CA ILE A 19 -4.09 12.50 -7.79
C ILE A 19 -3.36 11.25 -8.28
N ILE A 20 -3.10 10.32 -7.36
CA ILE A 20 -2.36 9.08 -7.63
C ILE A 20 -3.33 7.91 -7.50
N ASP A 21 -3.44 7.11 -8.56
CA ASP A 21 -4.22 5.87 -8.57
C ASP A 21 -3.45 4.75 -7.85
N GLY A 22 -4.15 3.91 -7.08
CA GLY A 22 -3.55 2.76 -6.39
C GLY A 22 -2.75 1.83 -7.31
N GLN A 23 -3.13 1.73 -8.59
CA GLN A 23 -2.40 0.93 -9.60
C GLN A 23 -1.05 1.52 -10.00
N GLN A 24 -0.77 2.78 -9.64
CA GLN A 24 0.53 3.41 -9.86
C GLN A 24 1.55 3.06 -8.79
N PHE A 25 1.13 2.41 -7.69
CA PHE A 25 2.03 1.92 -6.66
C PHE A 25 2.69 0.61 -7.10
N SER A 26 3.98 0.49 -6.84
CA SER A 26 4.72 -0.75 -6.97
C SER A 26 4.64 -1.55 -5.67
N LEU A 27 4.44 -2.86 -5.77
CA LEU A 27 4.62 -3.78 -4.64
C LEU A 27 6.11 -4.04 -4.46
N GLU A 28 6.72 -3.46 -3.43
CA GLU A 28 8.16 -3.57 -3.15
C GLU A 28 8.48 -4.80 -2.29
N GLU A 29 7.65 -5.08 -1.29
CA GLU A 29 7.78 -6.25 -0.41
C GLU A 29 6.42 -6.94 -0.29
N GLY A 30 6.43 -8.27 -0.31
CA GLY A 30 5.24 -9.10 -0.25
C GLY A 30 5.60 -10.50 0.21
N ASP A 31 5.66 -10.73 1.52
CA ASP A 31 6.15 -11.99 2.08
C ASP A 31 5.27 -12.53 3.22
N TRP A 32 5.28 -13.84 3.38
CA TRP A 32 4.63 -14.52 4.48
C TRP A 32 5.54 -14.53 5.70
N ARG A 33 5.06 -13.94 6.79
CA ARG A 33 5.75 -13.91 8.07
C ARG A 33 5.11 -14.88 9.05
N HIS A 34 5.94 -15.71 9.67
CA HIS A 34 5.54 -16.56 10.78
C HIS A 34 5.39 -15.70 12.05
N ILE A 35 4.20 -15.67 12.64
CA ILE A 35 3.92 -14.82 13.82
C ILE A 35 3.80 -15.61 15.14
N GLY A 36 3.91 -16.93 15.09
CA GLY A 36 3.86 -17.82 16.27
C GLY A 36 2.87 -18.97 16.07
N GLU A 37 2.96 -20.04 16.87
CA GLU A 37 1.99 -21.17 16.95
C GLU A 37 1.46 -21.79 15.62
N GLY A 38 2.19 -21.63 14.50
CA GLY A 38 1.77 -22.13 13.17
C GLY A 38 0.97 -21.13 12.35
N ASP A 39 0.83 -19.89 12.83
CA ASP A 39 0.13 -18.80 12.19
C ASP A 39 1.05 -17.99 11.28
N TYR A 40 0.48 -17.59 10.15
CA TYR A 40 1.15 -16.84 9.10
C TYR A 40 0.35 -15.59 8.76
N GLN A 41 1.06 -14.48 8.64
CA GLN A 41 0.55 -13.20 8.16
C GLN A 41 1.29 -12.84 6.88
N TYR A 42 0.55 -12.51 5.83
CA TYR A 42 1.17 -11.91 4.64
C TYR A 42 1.31 -10.41 4.89
N GLU A 43 2.50 -9.87 4.69
CA GLU A 43 2.79 -8.43 4.81
C GLU A 43 3.14 -7.89 3.41
N ALA A 44 2.51 -6.79 3.02
CA ALA A 44 2.75 -6.10 1.76
C ALA A 44 3.13 -4.64 1.97
N LEU A 45 4.12 -4.17 1.22
CA LEU A 45 4.54 -2.78 1.16
C LEU A 45 4.41 -2.26 -0.27
N PHE A 46 3.51 -1.29 -0.45
CA PHE A 46 3.31 -0.58 -1.69
C PHE A 46 4.03 0.77 -1.64
N VAL A 47 4.74 1.12 -2.70
CA VAL A 47 5.48 2.38 -2.80
C VAL A 47 5.16 3.09 -4.10
N TYR A 48 4.90 4.39 -4.00
CA TYR A 48 4.88 5.31 -5.12
C TYR A 48 5.99 6.35 -4.93
N SER A 49 6.73 6.63 -6.00
CA SER A 49 7.72 7.70 -6.04
C SER A 49 7.27 8.74 -7.05
N ASP A 50 7.19 10.00 -6.61
CA ASP A 50 6.91 11.12 -7.50
C ASP A 50 7.99 11.19 -8.61
N PRO A 51 7.61 11.40 -9.89
CA PRO A 51 8.56 11.47 -10.99
C PRO A 51 9.62 12.58 -10.88
N GLU A 52 9.34 13.64 -10.12
CA GLU A 52 10.27 14.74 -9.85
C GLU A 52 11.05 14.53 -8.54
N GLU A 53 10.89 13.36 -7.91
CA GLU A 53 11.52 12.95 -6.66
C GLU A 53 11.21 13.89 -5.47
N ALA A 54 10.10 14.64 -5.54
CA ALA A 54 9.71 15.57 -4.48
C ALA A 54 9.19 14.87 -3.22
N TYR A 55 8.48 13.75 -3.41
CA TYR A 55 7.94 12.94 -2.32
C TYR A 55 7.84 11.45 -2.68
N LYS A 56 7.62 10.65 -1.64
CA LYS A 56 7.32 9.21 -1.73
C LYS A 56 6.13 8.88 -0.85
N LEU A 57 5.26 8.03 -1.36
CA LEU A 57 4.13 7.47 -0.62
C LEU A 57 4.40 6.01 -0.31
N GLN A 58 4.08 5.60 0.92
CA GLN A 58 4.18 4.22 1.35
C GLN A 58 2.87 3.78 1.99
N VAL A 59 2.37 2.63 1.56
CA VAL A 59 1.16 2.01 2.10
C VAL A 59 1.48 0.58 2.49
N GLN A 60 1.14 0.23 3.72
CA GLN A 60 1.30 -1.13 4.21
C GLN A 60 -0.06 -1.82 4.23
N ALA A 61 -0.07 -3.11 3.92
CA ALA A 61 -1.24 -3.95 4.09
C ALA A 61 -0.82 -5.30 4.69
N THR A 62 -1.70 -5.87 5.50
CA THR A 62 -1.54 -7.22 6.03
C THR A 62 -2.76 -8.07 5.72
N LEU A 63 -2.53 -9.35 5.48
CA LEU A 63 -3.58 -10.36 5.43
C LEU A 63 -3.28 -11.39 6.52
N PHE A 64 -4.20 -11.49 7.48
CA PHE A 64 -4.11 -12.43 8.58
C PHE A 64 -5.46 -13.12 8.77
N GLU A 65 -5.47 -14.46 8.74
CA GLU A 65 -6.69 -15.28 8.87
C GLU A 65 -7.84 -14.89 7.91
N GLY A 66 -7.49 -14.45 6.69
CA GLY A 66 -8.48 -13.98 5.70
C GLY A 66 -9.00 -12.56 5.94
N GLN A 67 -8.57 -11.91 7.01
CA GLN A 67 -8.83 -10.50 7.27
C GLN A 67 -7.72 -9.65 6.66
N LEU A 68 -8.11 -8.80 5.72
CA LEU A 68 -7.25 -7.82 5.09
C LEU A 68 -7.29 -6.52 5.90
N THR A 69 -6.13 -5.95 6.22
CA THR A 69 -5.99 -4.69 6.94
C THR A 69 -5.09 -3.77 6.14
N ILE A 70 -5.58 -2.58 5.80
CA ILE A 70 -4.78 -1.48 5.22
C ILE A 70 -4.37 -0.52 6.33
N TYR A 71 -3.10 -0.11 6.33
CA TYR A 71 -2.62 0.93 7.24
C TYR A 71 -2.62 2.28 6.53
N PRO A 72 -2.82 3.39 7.26
CA PRO A 72 -2.83 4.74 6.66
C PRO A 72 -1.58 5.00 5.82
N ALA A 73 -1.78 5.61 4.66
CA ALA A 73 -0.65 6.00 3.82
C ALA A 73 0.26 6.99 4.55
N THR A 74 1.56 6.83 4.32
CA THR A 74 2.58 7.75 4.83
C THR A 74 3.27 8.46 3.68
N LEU A 75 3.56 9.75 3.87
CA LEU A 75 4.28 10.58 2.91
C LEU A 75 5.62 11.00 3.49
N THR A 76 6.69 10.81 2.72
CA THR A 76 8.03 11.34 3.01
C THR A 76 8.43 12.31 1.92
N GLY A 77 8.99 13.47 2.29
CA GLY A 77 9.43 14.50 1.35
C GLY A 77 8.60 15.78 1.47
N THR A 78 8.49 16.52 0.36
CA THR A 78 7.75 17.78 0.31
C THR A 78 6.30 17.50 -0.10
N GLY A 79 5.35 17.80 0.79
CA GLY A 79 3.92 17.67 0.51
C GLY A 79 3.13 17.19 1.71
N ARG A 80 1.83 16.98 1.50
CA ARG A 80 0.92 16.41 2.49
C ARG A 80 -0.21 15.66 1.81
N ILE A 81 -0.66 14.58 2.43
CA ILE A 81 -1.85 13.87 2.02
C ILE A 81 -3.06 14.73 2.39
N VAL A 82 -3.90 15.06 1.41
CA VAL A 82 -5.14 15.83 1.62
C VAL A 82 -6.37 14.93 1.67
N LYS A 83 -6.33 13.82 0.93
CA LYS A 83 -7.40 12.82 0.89
C LYS A 83 -6.80 11.45 0.61
N ASP A 84 -7.29 10.44 1.32
CA ASP A 84 -6.89 9.04 1.14
C ASP A 84 -8.15 8.18 0.99
N GLU A 85 -8.33 7.62 -0.21
CA GLU A 85 -9.40 6.68 -0.56
C GLU A 85 -8.79 5.39 -1.11
N LEU A 86 -7.56 5.07 -0.71
CA LEU A 86 -6.93 3.81 -1.08
C LEU A 86 -7.59 2.66 -0.34
N ASP A 87 -7.71 1.54 -1.04
CA ASP A 87 -8.11 0.26 -0.49
C ASP A 87 -7.17 -0.82 -1.02
N VAL A 88 -7.14 -1.97 -0.36
CA VAL A 88 -6.39 -3.14 -0.83
C VAL A 88 -7.35 -4.25 -1.15
N VAL A 89 -7.09 -4.95 -2.25
CA VAL A 89 -7.86 -6.13 -2.66
C VAL A 89 -6.92 -7.31 -2.90
N SER A 90 -7.42 -8.51 -2.61
CA SER A 90 -6.72 -9.76 -2.91
C SER A 90 -7.16 -10.33 -4.24
N ASP A 91 -6.23 -10.56 -5.16
CA ASP A 91 -6.47 -11.31 -6.39
C ASP A 91 -6.08 -12.78 -6.18
N GLY A 92 -7.09 -13.65 -6.06
CA GLY A 92 -6.96 -15.11 -5.92
C GLY A 92 -7.04 -15.69 -4.49
N GLU A 93 -7.26 -17.00 -4.41
CA GLU A 93 -7.20 -17.77 -3.15
C GLU A 93 -5.73 -18.03 -2.75
N PRO A 94 -5.39 -18.04 -1.45
CA PRO A 94 -4.04 -18.37 -1.00
C PRO A 94 -3.74 -19.86 -1.24
N GLU A 95 -2.83 -20.16 -2.16
CA GLU A 95 -2.15 -21.46 -2.18
C GLU A 95 -1.09 -21.44 -1.06
N ARG A 96 -1.31 -22.27 -0.03
CA ARG A 96 -0.29 -22.60 0.96
C ARG A 96 0.61 -23.67 0.31
N ASP A 97 1.84 -23.30 -0.04
CA ASP A 97 2.89 -24.27 -0.39
C ASP A 97 3.36 -25.01 0.86
#